data_AF-A0A0B8NZQ7-F1
#
_entry.id   AF-A0A0B8NZQ7-F1
#
_cell.length_a   1.000
_cell.length_b   1.000
_cell.length_c   1.000
_cell.angle_alpha   90.00
_cell.angle_beta   90.00
_cell.angle_gamma   90.00
#
_symmetry.space_group_name_H-M   'P 1'
#
loop_
_entity.id
_entity.type
_entity.pdbx_description
1 polymer ?
#
loop_
_entity_poly.entity_id
_entity_poly.type
_entity_poly.pdbx_seq_one_letter_code
_entity_poly.pdbx_strand_id
1 'polypeptide(L)'
;MYLVVGYNIMYVDNASGSWLPSFGSLIGTQGEGADHSLESDFFFQVVFVATAMSVVSGAVAERMKLWAFLIFTVVLTGFIYPMEGYWTWGGGFLSEAGFSDFAGSGIVHMAGAAAALSGVILLGARKGKYGKNGSVNPIQVRTCL
;
A
#
# COMPACT_ATOMS: atom_id res chain seq x y z
N MET A 1 5.81 9.05 1.88
CA MET A 1 4.73 9.96 2.32
C MET A 1 4.04 9.52 3.60
N TYR A 2 4.13 8.24 3.96
CA TYR A 2 3.41 7.70 5.11
C TYR A 2 3.64 8.47 6.43
N LEU A 3 4.87 8.86 6.74
CA LEU A 3 5.15 9.72 7.91
C LEU A 3 4.40 11.06 7.87
N VAL A 4 4.40 11.74 6.73
CA VAL A 4 3.93 13.13 6.65
C VAL A 4 2.42 13.20 6.77
N VAL A 5 1.70 12.27 6.14
CA VAL A 5 0.21 12.29 6.08
C VAL A 5 -0.43 10.92 6.22
N GLY A 6 0.24 9.84 5.80
CA GLY A 6 -0.41 8.53 5.68
C GLY A 6 -0.81 7.92 7.01
N TYR A 7 0.08 7.93 8.01
CA TYR A 7 -0.27 7.43 9.35
C TYR A 7 -1.43 8.23 9.96
N ASN A 8 -1.44 9.55 9.76
CA ASN A 8 -2.50 10.42 10.24
C ASN A 8 -3.87 10.02 9.66
N ILE A 9 -3.96 9.94 8.33
CA ILE A 9 -5.16 9.51 7.62
C ILE A 9 -5.64 8.14 8.11
N MET A 10 -4.72 7.23 8.40
CA MET A 10 -5.05 5.85 8.75
C MET A 10 -5.53 5.71 10.20
N TYR A 11 -4.96 6.44 11.17
CA TYR A 11 -5.13 6.15 12.59
C TYR A 11 -5.46 7.33 13.52
N VAL A 12 -5.27 8.58 13.10
CA VAL A 12 -5.32 9.72 14.03
C VAL A 12 -6.68 10.42 13.96
N ASP A 13 -7.30 10.65 15.12
CA ASP A 13 -8.55 11.42 15.30
C ASP A 13 -9.70 11.02 14.36
N ASN A 14 -9.73 9.75 13.98
CA ASN A 14 -10.68 9.20 13.03
C ASN A 14 -12.03 8.87 13.70
N ALA A 15 -13.13 9.24 13.05
CA ALA A 15 -14.47 8.86 13.50
C ALA A 15 -14.72 7.36 13.26
N SER A 16 -15.34 6.68 14.23
CA SER A 16 -15.70 5.26 14.06
C SER A 16 -16.81 5.09 13.01
N GLY A 17 -16.70 4.04 12.19
CA GLY A 17 -17.69 3.67 11.18
C GLY A 17 -17.84 4.62 10.00
N SER A 18 -17.08 5.72 9.95
CA SER A 18 -17.11 6.65 8.82
C SER A 18 -16.31 6.13 7.63
N TRP A 19 -16.63 6.67 6.45
CA TRP A 19 -15.93 6.40 5.20
C TRP A 19 -14.87 7.47 4.87
N LEU A 20 -14.97 8.65 5.51
CA LEU A 20 -13.98 9.72 5.41
C LEU A 20 -13.12 9.77 6.68
N PRO A 21 -11.79 9.68 6.55
CA PRO A 21 -10.89 9.88 7.67
C PRO A 21 -10.75 11.37 8.01
N SER A 22 -10.14 11.63 9.15
CA SER A 22 -9.59 12.93 9.47
C SER A 22 -8.40 13.24 8.54
N PHE A 23 -8.10 14.54 8.39
CA PHE A 23 -6.94 14.99 7.63
C PHE A 23 -6.05 15.83 8.52
N GLY A 24 -4.80 15.43 8.60
CA GLY A 24 -3.76 16.10 9.36
C GLY A 24 -2.39 15.63 8.92
N SER A 25 -1.40 15.81 9.80
CA SER A 25 -0.02 15.47 9.50
C SER A 25 0.65 14.78 10.67
N LEU A 26 1.69 14.01 10.36
CA LEU A 26 2.50 13.29 11.36
C LEU A 26 1.68 12.28 12.16
N ILE A 27 2.32 11.72 13.19
CA ILE A 27 1.83 10.52 13.87
C ILE A 27 0.84 10.80 15.01
N GLY A 28 0.49 12.07 15.25
CA GLY A 28 -0.37 12.47 16.37
C GLY A 28 0.39 12.52 17.71
N THR A 29 -0.36 12.38 18.81
CA THR A 29 0.17 12.38 20.18
C THR A 29 -0.06 11.05 20.86
N GLN A 30 0.87 10.63 21.71
CA GLN A 30 0.75 9.41 22.50
C GLN A 30 -0.53 9.43 23.35
N GLY A 31 -1.36 8.41 23.21
CA GLY A 31 -2.54 8.22 24.06
C GLY A 31 -2.15 7.89 25.51
N GLU A 32 -2.95 8.38 26.46
CA GLU A 32 -2.77 8.09 27.88
C GLU A 32 -2.99 6.59 28.14
N GLY A 33 -2.06 5.93 28.83
CA GLY A 33 -2.14 4.51 29.14
C GLY A 33 -1.89 3.55 27.98
N ALA A 34 -1.26 3.99 26.89
CA ALA A 34 -0.94 3.11 25.77
C ALA A 34 0.02 1.96 26.13
N ASP A 35 -0.27 0.77 25.60
CA ASP A 35 0.53 -0.45 25.85
C ASP A 35 1.93 -0.42 25.21
N HIS A 36 2.13 0.42 24.20
CA HIS A 36 3.40 0.61 23.49
C HIS A 36 3.59 2.06 23.04
N SER A 37 4.83 2.41 22.69
CA SER A 37 5.15 3.74 22.17
C SER A 37 4.54 3.97 20.78
N LEU A 38 4.08 5.19 20.53
CA LEU A 38 3.50 5.64 19.27
C LEU A 38 4.49 5.50 18.10
N GLU A 39 5.76 5.77 18.35
CA GLU A 39 6.82 5.65 17.34
C GLU A 39 7.07 4.19 16.95
N SER A 40 6.91 3.26 17.90
CA SER A 40 7.05 1.82 17.66
C SER A 40 5.91 1.30 16.78
N ASP A 41 4.66 1.68 17.09
CA ASP A 41 3.51 1.37 16.24
C ASP A 41 3.65 2.01 14.86
N PHE A 42 4.00 3.29 14.78
CA PHE A 42 4.27 3.96 13.52
C PHE A 42 5.31 3.20 12.67
N PHE A 43 6.43 2.80 13.26
CA PHE A 43 7.47 2.06 12.52
C PHE A 43 6.97 0.69 12.04
N PHE A 44 6.15 0.01 12.85
CA PHE A 44 5.49 -1.23 12.47
C PHE A 44 4.55 -1.01 11.28
N GLN A 45 3.78 0.08 11.26
CA GLN A 45 2.92 0.39 10.12
C GLN A 45 3.70 0.83 8.86
N VAL A 46 4.86 1.46 9.02
CA VAL A 46 5.75 1.81 7.90
C VAL A 46 6.18 0.55 7.13
N VAL A 47 6.49 -0.56 7.81
CA VAL A 47 6.92 -1.79 7.12
C VAL A 47 5.77 -2.45 6.35
N PHE A 48 4.52 -2.30 6.79
CA PHE A 48 3.35 -2.80 6.06
C PHE A 48 3.10 -2.02 4.77
N VAL A 49 3.05 -0.69 4.82
CA VAL A 49 2.88 0.12 3.60
C VAL A 49 4.08 -0.06 2.63
N ALA A 50 5.29 -0.24 3.17
CA ALA A 50 6.47 -0.57 2.36
C ALA A 50 6.33 -1.93 1.69
N THR A 51 5.74 -2.92 2.38
CA THR A 51 5.45 -4.24 1.81
C THR A 51 4.44 -4.15 0.66
N ALA A 52 3.35 -3.40 0.84
CA ALA A 52 2.36 -3.17 -0.23
C ALA A 52 3.02 -2.52 -1.47
N MET A 53 3.88 -1.51 -1.26
CA MET A 53 4.61 -0.84 -2.35
C MET A 53 5.65 -1.76 -3.01
N SER A 54 6.29 -2.64 -2.24
CA SER A 54 7.27 -3.61 -2.75
C SER A 54 6.63 -4.57 -3.77
N VAL A 55 5.40 -5.03 -3.53
CA VAL A 55 4.63 -5.86 -4.48
C VAL A 55 4.49 -5.15 -5.83
N VAL A 56 4.10 -3.87 -5.80
CA VAL A 56 3.98 -3.07 -7.03
C VAL A 56 5.31 -2.97 -7.75
N SER A 57 6.40 -2.70 -7.01
CA SER A 57 7.74 -2.54 -7.58
C SER A 57 8.20 -3.77 -8.38
N GLY A 58 7.94 -4.97 -7.87
CA GLY A 58 8.30 -6.22 -8.56
C GLY A 58 7.46 -6.46 -9.82
N ALA A 59 6.17 -6.09 -9.81
CA ALA A 59 5.28 -6.28 -10.94
C ALA A 59 5.64 -5.37 -12.14
N VAL A 60 6.00 -4.13 -11.85
CA VAL A 60 6.27 -3.09 -12.86
C VAL A 60 7.74 -2.97 -13.26
N ALA A 61 8.62 -3.74 -12.61
CA ALA A 61 10.05 -3.79 -12.90
C ALA A 61 10.36 -3.92 -14.41
N GLU A 62 11.53 -3.42 -14.81
CA GLU A 62 12.13 -3.44 -16.16
C GLU A 62 11.48 -2.52 -17.21
N ARG A 63 10.25 -2.02 -16.99
CA ARG A 63 9.50 -1.26 -18.01
C ARG A 63 8.80 0.00 -17.54
N MET A 64 8.80 0.29 -16.23
CA MET A 64 8.30 1.55 -15.68
C MET A 64 9.44 2.57 -15.57
N LYS A 65 9.16 3.83 -15.92
CA LYS A 65 10.10 4.94 -15.68
C LYS A 65 10.20 5.21 -14.18
N LEU A 66 11.41 5.43 -13.67
CA LEU A 66 11.65 5.69 -12.24
C LEU A 66 10.81 6.85 -11.70
N TRP A 67 10.72 7.96 -12.42
CA TRP A 67 9.92 9.12 -11.99
C TRP A 67 8.42 8.82 -11.87
N ALA A 68 7.87 8.03 -12.80
CA ALA A 68 6.48 7.58 -12.71
C ALA A 68 6.29 6.67 -11.48
N PHE A 69 7.26 5.80 -11.19
CA PHE A 69 7.24 4.94 -10.01
C PHE A 69 7.27 5.75 -8.71
N LEU A 70 8.16 6.74 -8.60
CA LEU A 70 8.26 7.58 -7.40
C LEU A 70 7.00 8.41 -7.15
N ILE A 71 6.38 8.98 -8.19
CA ILE A 71 5.10 9.69 -8.06
C ILE A 71 4.02 8.72 -7.60
N PHE A 72 3.96 7.52 -8.18
CA PHE A 72 3.02 6.50 -7.76
C PHE A 72 3.23 6.09 -6.29
N THR A 73 4.47 5.93 -5.84
CA THR A 73 4.80 5.66 -4.44
C THR A 73 4.32 6.77 -3.50
N VAL A 74 4.48 8.04 -3.90
CA VAL A 74 3.96 9.18 -3.13
C VAL A 74 2.45 9.08 -2.96
N VAL A 75 1.72 8.81 -4.04
CA VAL A 75 0.25 8.70 -4.02
C VAL A 75 -0.22 7.46 -3.25
N LEU A 76 0.40 6.30 -3.47
CA LEU A 76 0.04 5.06 -2.79
C LEU A 76 0.24 5.19 -1.28
N THR A 77 1.45 5.60 -0.87
CA THR A 77 1.82 5.66 0.57
C THR A 77 1.27 6.88 1.29
N GLY A 78 0.80 7.89 0.56
CA GLY A 78 0.24 9.12 1.13
C GLY A 78 -1.28 9.17 1.12
N PHE A 79 -1.95 8.39 0.28
CA PHE A 79 -3.40 8.49 0.11
C PHE A 79 -4.09 7.14 -0.06
N ILE A 80 -3.78 6.37 -1.11
CA ILE A 80 -4.56 5.16 -1.46
C ILE A 80 -4.52 4.13 -0.33
N TYR A 81 -3.32 3.74 0.12
CA TYR A 81 -3.12 2.77 1.19
C TYR A 81 -3.69 3.24 2.54
N PRO A 82 -3.37 4.45 3.04
CA PRO A 82 -3.91 4.87 4.34
C PRO A 82 -5.43 5.08 4.35
N MET A 83 -6.06 5.42 3.21
CA MET A 83 -7.52 5.53 3.11
C MET A 83 -8.21 4.17 3.31
N GLU A 84 -7.78 3.11 2.62
CA GLU A 84 -8.37 1.78 2.83
C GLU A 84 -7.97 1.15 4.17
N GLY A 85 -6.77 1.47 4.65
CA GLY A 85 -6.33 1.13 6.00
C GLY A 85 -7.24 1.73 7.07
N TYR A 86 -7.68 2.98 6.89
CA TYR A 86 -8.66 3.59 7.78
C TYR A 86 -9.99 2.84 7.80
N TRP A 87 -10.52 2.49 6.63
CA TRP A 87 -11.80 1.77 6.53
C TRP A 87 -11.83 0.48 7.33
N THR A 88 -10.66 -0.13 7.55
CA THR A 88 -10.48 -1.45 8.15
C THR A 88 -9.83 -1.36 9.54
N TRP A 89 -8.51 -1.20 9.60
CA TRP A 89 -7.75 -1.13 10.86
C TRP A 89 -7.90 0.19 11.61
N GLY A 90 -8.22 1.28 10.91
CA GLY A 90 -8.42 2.60 11.53
C GLY A 90 -9.82 2.85 12.09
N GLY A 91 -10.67 1.82 12.18
CA GLY A 91 -12.01 1.92 12.77
C GLY A 91 -13.08 2.50 11.85
N GLY A 92 -12.85 2.57 10.54
CA GLY A 92 -13.85 3.03 9.57
C GLY A 92 -14.97 2.02 9.29
N PHE A 93 -15.76 2.30 8.26
CA PHE A 93 -17.02 1.58 7.98
C PHE A 93 -16.88 0.06 7.74
N LEU A 94 -15.75 -0.43 7.18
CA LEU A 94 -15.57 -1.87 6.97
C LEU A 94 -15.29 -2.59 8.30
N SER A 95 -14.57 -1.93 9.20
CA SER A 95 -14.36 -2.39 10.58
C SER A 95 -15.70 -2.65 11.27
N GLU A 96 -16.60 -1.65 11.25
CA GLU A 96 -17.94 -1.74 11.84
C GLU A 96 -18.86 -2.74 11.13
N ALA A 97 -18.61 -3.00 9.84
CA ALA A 97 -19.31 -4.05 9.10
C ALA A 97 -18.83 -5.47 9.45
N GLY A 98 -17.84 -5.61 10.34
CA GLY A 98 -17.30 -6.90 10.79
C GLY A 98 -16.19 -7.47 9.90
N PHE A 99 -15.58 -6.65 9.04
CA PHE A 99 -14.41 -7.07 8.27
C PHE A 99 -13.24 -7.36 9.21
N SER A 100 -12.56 -8.49 9.01
CA SER A 100 -11.42 -8.90 9.82
C SER A 100 -10.25 -9.30 8.93
N ASP A 101 -9.13 -8.61 9.10
CA ASP A 101 -7.85 -8.95 8.50
C ASP A 101 -6.76 -8.79 9.55
N PHE A 102 -6.20 -9.89 10.05
CA PHE A 102 -5.34 -9.85 11.23
C PHE A 102 -3.95 -9.25 10.93
N ALA A 103 -3.37 -9.59 9.78
CA ALA A 103 -1.98 -9.28 9.45
C ALA A 103 -1.79 -8.71 8.04
N GLY A 104 -2.87 -8.30 7.37
CA GLY A 104 -2.81 -7.56 6.11
C GLY A 104 -2.89 -8.42 4.86
N SER A 105 -3.55 -9.58 4.92
CA SER A 105 -3.82 -10.38 3.71
C SER A 105 -4.62 -9.59 2.66
N GLY A 106 -5.59 -8.79 3.10
CA GLY A 106 -6.33 -7.82 2.30
C GLY A 106 -5.60 -6.48 2.26
N ILE A 107 -5.46 -5.84 3.42
CA ILE A 107 -5.03 -4.43 3.56
C ILE A 107 -3.61 -4.20 3.04
N VAL A 108 -2.75 -5.23 3.01
CA VAL A 108 -1.36 -5.10 2.54
C VAL A 108 -1.17 -5.80 1.21
N HIS A 109 -1.42 -7.11 1.20
CA HIS A 109 -1.13 -7.95 0.04
C HIS A 109 -2.13 -7.73 -1.10
N MET A 110 -3.43 -7.74 -0.83
CA MET A 110 -4.44 -7.50 -1.86
C MET A 110 -4.39 -6.06 -2.37
N ALA A 111 -4.20 -5.08 -1.49
CA ALA A 111 -4.02 -3.69 -1.87
C ALA A 111 -2.83 -3.48 -2.81
N GLY A 112 -1.66 -4.02 -2.43
CA GLY A 112 -0.47 -4.03 -3.27
C GLY A 112 -0.70 -4.77 -4.59
N ALA A 113 -1.41 -5.89 -4.58
CA ALA A 113 -1.73 -6.67 -5.77
C ALA A 113 -2.70 -5.92 -6.71
N ALA A 114 -3.72 -5.24 -6.19
CA ALA A 114 -4.67 -4.46 -6.98
C ALA A 114 -4.00 -3.23 -7.61
N ALA A 115 -3.14 -2.54 -6.85
CA ALA A 115 -2.28 -1.47 -7.34
C ALA A 115 -1.34 -1.97 -8.45
N ALA A 116 -0.68 -3.12 -8.23
CA ALA A 116 0.19 -3.75 -9.19
C ALA A 116 -0.56 -4.15 -10.47
N LEU A 117 -1.74 -4.76 -10.33
CA LEU A 117 -2.60 -5.18 -11.44
C LEU A 117 -2.98 -3.97 -12.31
N SER A 118 -3.41 -2.88 -11.68
CA SER A 118 -3.73 -1.62 -12.36
C SER A 118 -2.53 -1.10 -13.14
N GLY A 119 -1.35 -1.10 -12.51
CA GLY A 119 -0.09 -0.69 -13.13
C GLY A 119 0.30 -1.54 -14.34
N VAL A 120 0.20 -2.87 -14.24
CA VAL A 120 0.60 -3.77 -15.35
C VAL A 120 -0.39 -3.78 -16.50
N ILE A 121 -1.68 -3.52 -16.25
CA ILE A 121 -2.69 -3.35 -17.32
C ILE A 121 -2.34 -2.12 -18.16
N LEU A 122 -1.97 -1.00 -17.51
CA LEU A 122 -1.61 0.24 -18.20
C LEU A 122 -0.24 0.18 -18.88
N LEU A 123 0.75 -0.44 -18.24
CA LEU A 123 2.10 -0.60 -18.81
C LEU A 123 2.16 -1.65 -19.92
N GLY A 124 1.25 -2.62 -19.89
CA GLY A 124 1.25 -3.76 -20.79
C GLY A 124 2.34 -4.81 -20.49
N ALA A 125 2.41 -5.79 -21.38
CA ALA A 125 3.34 -6.90 -21.29
C ALA A 125 4.80 -6.46 -21.49
N ARG A 126 5.73 -7.16 -20.82
CA ARG A 126 7.17 -6.98 -21.06
C ARG A 126 7.51 -7.31 -22.51
N LYS A 127 8.45 -6.54 -23.08
CA LYS A 127 8.92 -6.77 -24.45
C LYS A 127 9.45 -8.20 -24.59
N GLY A 128 9.04 -8.89 -25.65
CA GLY A 128 9.44 -10.28 -25.91
C GLY A 128 8.70 -11.33 -25.08
N LYS A 129 7.80 -10.96 -24.14
CA LYS A 129 7.04 -11.93 -23.34
C LYS A 129 6.07 -12.77 -24.20
N TYR A 130 5.44 -12.14 -25.17
CA TYR A 130 4.46 -12.77 -26.06
C TYR A 130 4.92 -12.64 -27.52
N GLY A 131 4.94 -13.75 -28.25
CA GLY A 131 5.23 -13.80 -29.68
C GLY A 131 4.04 -13.34 -30.55
N LYS A 132 4.26 -13.16 -31.85
CA LYS A 132 3.23 -12.71 -32.81
C LYS A 132 2.01 -13.63 -32.90
N ASN A 133 2.17 -14.91 -32.55
CA ASN A 133 1.14 -15.94 -32.52
C ASN A 133 0.61 -16.21 -31.09
N GLY A 134 0.91 -15.34 -30.12
CA GLY A 134 0.54 -15.54 -28.72
C GLY A 134 1.41 -16.54 -27.95
N SER A 135 2.51 -17.03 -28.55
CA SER A 135 3.42 -17.93 -27.84
C SER A 135 3.98 -17.26 -26.58
N VAL A 136 4.00 -18.00 -25.47
CA VAL A 136 4.53 -17.51 -24.20
C VAL A 136 6.02 -17.77 -24.15
N ASN A 137 6.81 -16.71 -24.10
CA ASN A 137 8.25 -16.81 -23.92
C ASN A 137 8.59 -16.70 -22.42
N PRO A 138 9.41 -17.60 -21.86
CA PRO A 138 9.93 -17.41 -20.52
C PRO A 138 10.89 -16.22 -20.51
N ILE A 139 10.69 -15.30 -19.56
CA ILE A 139 11.69 -14.27 -19.27
C ILE A 139 12.62 -14.90 -18.26
N GLN A 140 13.84 -15.20 -18.70
CA GLN A 140 14.87 -15.78 -17.85
C GLN A 140 15.16 -14.82 -16.71
N VAL A 141 15.01 -15.29 -15.47
CA VAL A 141 15.54 -14.58 -14.31
C VAL A 141 17.05 -14.68 -14.42
N ARG A 142 17.72 -13.59 -14.79
CA ARG A 142 19.17 -13.56 -14.77
C ARG A 142 19.58 -13.61 -13.30
N THR A 143 19.95 -14.80 -12.81
CA THR A 143 20.67 -14.93 -11.56
C THR A 143 21.96 -14.14 -11.73
N CYS A 144 22.14 -13.10 -10.93
CA CYS A 144 23.46 -12.50 -10.74
C CYS A 144 24.36 -13.56 -10.10
N LEU A 145 25.08 -14.30 -10.94
CA LEU A 145 26.28 -15.06 -10.59
C LEU A 145 27.48 -14.28 -11.11
#